data_AF-A0A401XKF7-F1
#
_entry.id   AF-A0A401XKF7-F1
#
_cell.length_a   1.000
_cell.length_b   1.000
_cell.length_c   1.000
_cell.angle_alpha   90.00
_cell.angle_beta   90.00
_cell.angle_gamma   90.00
#
_symmetry.space_group_name_H-M   'P 1'
#
loop_
_entity.id
_entity.type
_entity.pdbx_description
1 polymer ?
#
loop_
_entity_poly.entity_id
_entity_poly.type
_entity_poly.pdbx_seq_one_letter_code
_entity_poly.pdbx_strand_id
1 'polypeptide(L)'
;MIREKLRKKWFVHAVVGLLLNGFGLSLLGEAIIMKSQNQSNLWILVGTLALIFINAGISTIGTAVKYRVHLDNAIQYKKSHSLRRSQREDKAE
;
A
#
# COMPACT_ATOMS: atom_id res chain seq x y z
N MET A 1 -13.66 -4.20 -17.98
CA MET A 1 -14.02 -3.41 -16.79
C MET A 1 -13.33 -3.79 -15.47
N ILE A 2 -12.93 -5.04 -15.20
CA ILE A 2 -12.36 -5.45 -13.90
C ILE A 2 -10.96 -4.85 -13.64
N ARG A 3 -10.13 -4.70 -14.68
CA ARG A 3 -8.76 -4.13 -14.59
C ARG A 3 -8.71 -2.68 -14.08
N GLU A 4 -9.65 -1.83 -14.49
CA GLU A 4 -9.66 -0.43 -14.05
C GLU A 4 -10.01 -0.27 -12.57
N LYS A 5 -11.00 -1.05 -12.08
CA LYS A 5 -11.39 -1.02 -10.67
C LYS A 5 -10.23 -1.39 -9.75
N LEU A 6 -9.36 -2.30 -10.19
CA LEU A 6 -8.19 -2.71 -9.41
C LEU A 6 -7.05 -1.71 -9.44
N ARG A 7 -6.79 -1.06 -10.59
CA ARG A 7 -5.84 0.07 -10.64
C ARG A 7 -6.28 1.21 -9.72
N LYS A 8 -7.57 1.56 -9.73
CA LYS A 8 -8.12 2.58 -8.81
C LYS A 8 -7.97 2.17 -7.35
N LYS A 9 -8.33 0.94 -6.98
CA LYS A 9 -8.18 0.45 -5.60
C LYS A 9 -6.73 0.46 -5.13
N TRP A 10 -5.81 0.01 -5.98
CA TRP A 10 -4.38 0.01 -5.66
C TRP A 10 -3.82 1.42 -5.49
N PHE A 11 -4.16 2.33 -6.41
CA PHE A 11 -3.75 3.73 -6.33
C PHE A 11 -4.29 4.41 -5.07
N VAL A 12 -5.57 4.19 -4.74
CA VAL A 12 -6.16 4.73 -3.50
C VAL A 12 -5.44 4.21 -2.26
N HIS A 13 -5.13 2.90 -2.17
CA HIS A 13 -4.42 2.38 -1.00
C HIS A 13 -2.98 2.90 -0.91
N ALA A 14 -2.29 3.05 -2.04
CA ALA A 14 -0.95 3.63 -2.08
C ALA A 14 -0.96 5.12 -1.66
N VAL A 15 -1.90 5.90 -2.19
CA VAL A 15 -2.05 7.33 -1.86
C VAL A 15 -2.45 7.51 -0.39
N VAL A 16 -3.43 6.74 0.09
CA VAL A 16 -3.86 6.80 1.50
C VAL A 16 -2.71 6.42 2.44
N GLY A 17 -1.97 5.35 2.13
CA GLY A 17 -0.80 4.95 2.92
C GLY A 17 0.32 6.00 2.91
N LEU A 18 0.55 6.68 1.79
CA LEU A 18 1.53 7.77 1.69
C LEU A 18 1.08 9.00 2.49
N LEU A 19 -0.20 9.38 2.40
CA LEU A 19 -0.77 10.49 3.15
C LEU A 19 -0.74 10.23 4.67
N LEU A 20 -1.09 9.02 5.10
CA LEU A 20 -0.99 8.60 6.51
C LEU A 20 0.43 8.70 7.05
N ASN A 21 1.42 8.26 6.26
CA ASN A 21 2.83 8.41 6.63
C ASN A 21 3.27 9.87 6.68
N GLY A 22 2.91 10.67 5.68
CA GLY A 22 3.21 12.11 5.66
C GLY A 22 2.61 12.83 6.86
N PHE A 23 1.34 12.57 7.17
CA PHE A 23 0.66 13.12 8.34
C PHE A 23 1.30 12.67 9.66
N GLY A 24 1.65 11.38 9.78
CA GLY A 24 2.37 10.86 10.93
C GLY A 24 3.76 11.49 11.11
N LEU A 25 4.49 11.72 10.02
CA LEU A 25 5.78 12.44 10.03
C LEU A 25 5.62 13.91 10.44
N SER A 26 4.55 14.59 10.01
CA SER A 26 4.24 15.95 10.44
C SER A 26 3.94 16.01 11.94
N LEU A 27 3.11 15.12 12.46
CA LEU A 27 2.83 15.00 13.90
C LEU A 27 4.09 14.66 14.70
N LEU A 28 4.97 13.82 14.14
CA LEU A 28 6.26 13.51 14.77
C LEU A 28 7.13 14.76 14.86
N GLY A 29 7.18 15.58 13.80
CA GLY A 29 7.88 16.86 13.79
C GLY A 29 7.34 17.82 14.85
N GLU A 30 6.02 17.94 14.97
CA GLU A 30 5.36 18.74 16.01
C GLU A 30 5.72 18.25 17.41
N ALA A 31 5.71 16.93 17.64
CA ALA A 31 6.13 16.33 18.91
C ALA A 31 7.60 16.62 19.25
N ILE A 32 8.50 16.58 18.26
CA ILE A 32 9.91 16.92 18.46
C ILE A 32 10.08 18.39 18.83
N ILE A 33 9.35 19.30 18.17
CA ILE A 33 9.38 20.73 18.49
C ILE A 33 8.83 20.98 19.90
N MET A 34 7.70 20.37 20.27
CA MET A 34 7.12 20.47 21.62
C MET A 34 8.09 19.96 22.69
N LYS A 35 8.78 18.83 22.43
CA LYS A 35 9.83 18.32 23.30
C LYS A 35 10.98 19.32 23.45
N SER A 36 11.39 19.96 22.35
CA SER A 36 12.48 20.96 22.36
C SER A 36 12.09 22.26 23.07
N GLN A 37 10.81 22.62 23.08
CA GLN A 37 10.32 23.84 23.73
C GLN A 37 9.93 23.63 25.20
N ASN A 38 10.15 22.43 25.76
CA ASN A 38 9.77 22.07 27.13
C ASN A 38 8.28 22.28 27.46
N GLN A 39 7.42 22.41 26.44
CA GLN A 39 5.98 22.57 26.60
C GLN A 39 5.33 21.20 26.78
N SER A 40 5.06 20.85 28.04
CA SER A 40 4.13 19.79 28.48
C SER A 40 4.48 18.35 28.05
N ASN A 41 4.19 17.36 28.90
CA ASN A 41 4.41 15.92 28.58
C ASN A 41 3.55 15.38 27.40
N LEU A 42 2.74 16.24 26.77
CA LEU A 42 1.91 15.94 25.60
C LEU A 42 2.74 15.50 24.38
N TRP A 43 4.02 15.87 24.29
CA TRP A 43 4.90 15.44 23.19
C TRP A 43 5.00 13.91 23.10
N ILE A 44 4.91 13.18 24.21
CA ILE A 44 4.92 11.71 24.21
C ILE A 44 3.62 11.18 23.59
N LEU A 45 2.48 11.77 23.93
CA LEU A 45 1.18 11.36 23.40
C LEU A 45 1.10 11.62 21.89
N VAL A 46 1.51 12.82 21.44
CA VAL A 46 1.54 13.21 20.03
C VAL A 46 2.54 12.36 19.25
N GLY A 47 3.73 12.08 19.81
CA GLY A 47 4.72 11.19 19.20
C GLY A 47 4.24 9.73 19.11
N THR A 48 3.48 9.25 20.09
CA THR A 48 2.88 7.90 20.06
C THR A 48 1.78 7.82 19.00
N LEU A 49 0.93 8.84 18.89
CA LEU A 49 -0.04 8.98 17.81
C LEU A 49 0.64 8.98 16.44
N ALA A 50 1.71 9.75 16.27
CA ALA A 50 2.51 9.77 15.05
C ALA A 50 3.03 8.38 14.67
N LEU A 51 3.56 7.63 15.63
CA LEU A 51 4.02 6.24 15.42
C LEU A 51 2.89 5.32 14.97
N ILE A 52 1.69 5.44 15.56
CA ILE A 52 0.50 4.68 15.16
C ILE A 52 0.15 4.97 13.69
N PHE A 53 0.12 6.24 13.30
CA PHE A 53 -0.19 6.64 11.92
C PHE A 53 0.85 6.14 10.91
N ILE A 54 2.14 6.23 11.24
CA ILE A 54 3.23 5.72 10.39
C ILE A 54 3.11 4.20 10.24
N ASN A 55 2.92 3.46 11.34
CA ASN A 55 2.80 1.99 11.29
C ASN A 55 1.54 1.56 10.50
N ALA A 56 0.41 2.21 10.73
CA ALA A 56 -0.83 1.97 9.99
C ALA A 56 -0.66 2.28 8.49
N GLY A 57 0.03 3.37 8.15
CA GLY A 57 0.35 3.74 6.78
C GLY A 57 1.20 2.67 6.08
N ILE A 58 2.29 2.20 6.72
CA ILE A 58 3.16 1.15 6.18
C ILE A 58 2.38 -0.17 5.97
N SER A 59 1.57 -0.58 6.94
CA SER A 59 0.74 -1.79 6.84
C SER A 59 -0.25 -1.74 5.67
N THR A 60 -0.86 -0.57 5.45
CA THR A 60 -1.81 -0.33 4.35
C THR A 60 -1.11 -0.45 2.98
N ILE A 61 0.10 0.10 2.85
CA ILE A 61 0.92 -0.03 1.64
C ILE A 61 1.29 -1.49 1.39
N GLY A 62 1.75 -2.21 2.44
CA GLY A 62 2.13 -3.62 2.33
C GLY A 62 0.97 -4.51 1.85
N THR A 63 -0.24 -4.24 2.33
CA THR A 63 -1.46 -4.95 1.90
C THR A 63 -1.79 -4.65 0.42
N ALA A 64 -1.65 -3.39 -0.01
CA ALA A 64 -1.85 -3.01 -1.41
C ALA A 64 -0.86 -3.70 -2.37
N VAL A 65 0.40 -3.81 -1.97
CA VAL A 65 1.44 -4.52 -2.75
C VAL A 65 1.11 -6.00 -2.85
N LYS A 66 0.73 -6.65 -1.74
CA LYS A 66 0.29 -8.06 -1.73
C LYS A 66 -0.86 -8.31 -2.72
N TYR A 67 -1.88 -7.46 -2.71
CA TYR A 67 -3.00 -7.58 -3.64
C TYR A 67 -2.56 -7.43 -5.10
N ARG A 68 -1.62 -6.52 -5.40
CA ARG A 68 -1.09 -6.33 -6.75
C ARG A 68 -0.32 -7.57 -7.24
N VAL A 69 0.55 -8.12 -6.40
CA VAL A 69 1.36 -9.32 -6.71
C VAL A 69 0.46 -10.53 -6.92
N HIS A 70 -0.53 -10.75 -6.05
CA HIS A 70 -1.44 -11.89 -6.19
C HIS A 70 -2.27 -11.80 -7.49
N LEU A 71 -2.63 -10.58 -7.90
CA LEU A 71 -3.34 -10.38 -9.16
C LEU A 71 -2.48 -10.66 -10.38
N ASP A 72 -1.24 -10.16 -10.37
CA ASP A 72 -0.30 -10.37 -11.47
C ASP A 72 0.00 -11.88 -11.63
N ASN A 73 0.15 -12.61 -10.52
CA ASN A 73 0.32 -14.07 -10.53
C ASN A 73 -0.90 -14.81 -11.12
N ALA A 74 -2.12 -14.41 -10.76
CA ALA A 74 -3.34 -15.02 -11.31
C ALA A 74 -3.50 -14.77 -12.83
N ILE A 75 -3.12 -13.56 -13.30
CA ILE A 75 -3.14 -13.23 -14.73
C ILE A 75 -2.11 -14.07 -15.49
N GLN A 76 -0.91 -14.23 -14.94
CA GLN A 76 0.13 -15.07 -15.56
C GLN A 76 -0.32 -16.52 -15.70
N TYR A 77 -0.93 -17.08 -14.65
CA TYR A 77 -1.43 -18.45 -14.69
C TYR A 77 -2.43 -18.67 -15.84
N LYS A 78 -3.37 -17.73 -16.02
CA LYS A 78 -4.38 -17.81 -17.08
C LYS A 78 -3.78 -17.67 -18.48
N LYS A 79 -2.75 -16.83 -18.64
CA LYS A 79 -2.06 -16.60 -19.92
C LYS A 79 -1.28 -17.83 -20.39
N SER A 80 -0.56 -18.50 -19.48
CA SER A 80 0.17 -19.73 -19.78
C SER A 80 -0.78 -20.87 -20.18
N HIS A 81 -1.98 -20.91 -19.60
CA HIS A 81 -2.95 -21.95 -19.92
C HIS A 81 -3.64 -21.75 -21.28
N SER A 82 -3.88 -20.50 -21.70
CA SER A 82 -4.42 -20.21 -23.03
C SER A 82 -3.40 -20.45 -24.15
N LEU A 83 -2.11 -20.15 -23.90
CA LEU A 83 -1.02 -20.41 -24.85
C LEU A 83 -0.84 -21.91 -25.10
N ARG A 84 -0.96 -22.74 -24.06
CA ARG A 84 -0.88 -24.21 -24.21
C ARG A 84 -2.07 -24.80 -24.98
N ARG A 85 -3.22 -24.10 -25.04
CA ARG A 85 -4.36 -24.52 -25.88
C ARG A 85 -4.15 -24.14 -27.34
N SER A 86 -3.75 -22.90 -27.64
CA SER A 86 -3.49 -22.52 -29.04
C SER A 86 -2.37 -23.37 -29.66
N GLN A 87 -1.30 -23.66 -28.90
CA GLN A 87 -0.24 -24.56 -29.39
C GLN A 87 -0.65 -26.01 -29.60
N ARG A 88 -1.76 -26.46 -28.98
CA ARG A 88 -2.30 -27.80 -29.23
C ARG A 88 -3.21 -27.82 -30.45
N GLU A 89 -3.92 -26.72 -30.70
CA GLU A 89 -4.75 -26.53 -31.91
C GLU A 89 -3.85 -26.38 -33.15
N ASP A 90 -2.79 -25.56 -33.09
CA ASP A 90 -1.80 -25.38 -34.17
C ASP A 90 -1.02 -26.67 -34.52
N LYS A 91 -1.00 -27.67 -33.62
CA LYS A 91 -0.35 -28.98 -33.85
C LYS A 91 -1.32 -30.05 -34.35
N ALA A 92 -2.62 -29.79 -34.31
CA ALA A 92 -3.65 -30.73 -34.73
C ALA A 92 -4.14 -30.47 -36.17
N GLU A 93 -3.85 -29.29 -36.73
CA GLU A 93 -3.96 -28.95 -38.16
C GLU A 93 -2.71 -29.38 -38.94
#